data_AF-A0A6P2FTT1-F1
#
_entry.id   AF-A0A6P2FTT1-F1
#
_cell.length_a   1.000
_cell.length_b   1.000
_cell.length_c   1.000
_cell.angle_alpha   90.00
_cell.angle_beta   90.00
_cell.angle_gamma   90.00
#
_symmetry.space_group_name_H-M   'P 1'
#
loop_
_entity.id
_entity.type
_entity.pdbx_description
1 polymer ?
#
loop_
_entity_poly.entity_id
_entity_poly.type
_entity_poly.pdbx_seq_one_letter_code
_entity_poly.pdbx_strand_id
1 'polypeptide(L)'
;MAGELRVTRTERDSLKEQLNKFKRQLFAASSEMTGQHQKDMFFNEAESLGAQAEPAAEETDDDKIDVPGHKRAKRGREPLDPALPREVVRHELPEGERVCPHDGAILREIGVEPASSWTSSPSRCA
;
A
#
# COMPACT_ATOMS: atom_id res chain seq x y z
N MET A 1 -34.14 -2.85 -60.81
CA MET A 1 -33.02 -1.90 -60.95
C MET A 1 -32.81 -0.99 -59.75
N ALA A 2 -33.55 0.11 -59.54
CA ALA A 2 -33.23 1.07 -58.47
C ALA A 2 -33.49 0.56 -57.03
N GLY A 3 -34.50 -0.31 -56.84
CA GLY A 3 -34.82 -0.92 -55.55
C GLY A 3 -33.76 -1.94 -55.10
N GLU A 4 -33.37 -2.87 -55.98
CA GLU A 4 -32.31 -3.86 -55.70
C GLU A 4 -30.97 -3.20 -55.38
N LEU A 5 -30.65 -2.09 -56.07
CA LEU A 5 -29.45 -1.32 -55.79
C LEU A 5 -29.46 -0.67 -54.40
N ARG A 6 -30.64 -0.37 -53.85
CA ARG A 6 -30.78 0.16 -52.48
C ARG A 6 -30.61 -0.94 -51.45
N VAL A 7 -31.26 -2.09 -51.65
CA VAL A 7 -31.16 -3.26 -50.76
C VAL A 7 -29.70 -3.74 -50.65
N THR A 8 -29.02 -3.90 -51.78
CA THR A 8 -27.60 -4.32 -51.80
C THR A 8 -26.66 -3.30 -51.16
N ARG A 9 -26.98 -1.99 -51.22
CA ARG A 9 -26.22 -0.95 -50.52
C ARG A 9 -26.42 -1.04 -49.01
N THR A 10 -27.66 -1.21 -48.55
CA THR A 10 -27.96 -1.34 -47.13
C THR A 10 -27.32 -2.59 -46.51
N GLU A 11 -27.32 -3.71 -47.24
CA GLU A 11 -26.65 -4.94 -46.80
C GLU A 11 -25.14 -4.75 -46.69
N ARG A 12 -24.52 -4.14 -47.71
CA ARG A 12 -23.09 -3.81 -47.70
C ARG A 12 -22.72 -2.93 -46.51
N ASP A 13 -23.50 -1.90 -46.24
CA ASP A 13 -23.21 -0.95 -45.17
C ASP A 13 -23.39 -1.61 -43.79
N SER A 14 -24.43 -2.42 -43.61
CA SER A 14 -24.62 -3.26 -42.41
C SER A 14 -23.44 -4.21 -42.17
N LEU A 15 -22.97 -4.91 -43.20
CA LEU A 15 -21.82 -5.80 -43.09
C LEU A 15 -20.52 -5.06 -42.77
N LYS A 16 -20.32 -3.86 -43.33
CA LYS A 16 -19.16 -3.01 -43.00
C LYS A 16 -19.18 -2.55 -41.55
N GLU A 17 -20.35 -2.19 -41.03
CA GLU A 17 -20.50 -1.81 -39.62
C GLU A 17 -20.17 -2.97 -38.68
N GLN A 18 -20.66 -4.17 -38.98
CA GLN A 18 -20.33 -5.38 -38.20
C GLN A 18 -18.83 -5.68 -38.23
N LEU A 19 -18.20 -5.60 -39.41
CA LEU A 19 -16.75 -5.77 -39.53
C LEU A 19 -15.97 -4.74 -38.71
N ASN A 20 -16.36 -3.47 -38.77
CA ASN A 20 -15.72 -2.41 -37.99
C ASN A 20 -15.91 -2.61 -36.48
N LYS A 21 -17.05 -3.14 -36.05
CA LYS A 21 -17.30 -3.50 -34.65
C LYS A 21 -16.34 -4.60 -34.18
N PHE A 22 -16.20 -5.68 -34.95
CA PHE A 22 -15.26 -6.76 -34.61
C PHE A 22 -13.80 -6.28 -34.64
N LYS A 23 -13.42 -5.45 -35.62
CA LYS A 23 -12.09 -4.84 -35.67
C LYS A 23 -11.80 -3.99 -34.43
N ARG A 24 -12.78 -3.22 -33.95
CA ARG A 24 -12.63 -2.45 -32.70
C ARG A 24 -12.55 -3.36 -31.47
N GLN A 25 -13.32 -4.45 -31.41
CA GLN A 25 -13.20 -5.40 -30.29
C GLN A 25 -11.83 -6.07 -30.21
N LEU A 26 -11.21 -6.36 -31.36
CA LEU A 26 -9.91 -7.02 -31.43
C LEU A 26 -8.72 -6.06 -31.33
N PHE A 27 -8.83 -4.86 -31.92
CA PHE A 27 -7.70 -3.96 -32.18
C PHE A 27 -7.90 -2.53 -31.67
N ALA A 28 -9.00 -2.21 -30.97
CA ALA A 28 -9.06 -0.92 -30.30
C ALA A 28 -7.99 -0.85 -29.21
N ALA A 29 -7.44 0.34 -29.00
CA ALA A 29 -6.59 0.59 -27.84
C ALA A 29 -7.37 0.18 -26.58
N SER A 30 -6.85 -0.80 -25.85
CA SER A 30 -7.42 -1.19 -24.57
C SER A 30 -7.32 0.04 -23.67
N SER A 31 -8.45 0.68 -23.38
CA SER A 31 -8.46 1.71 -22.34
C SER A 31 -8.07 1.03 -21.04
N GLU A 32 -7.27 1.70 -20.22
CA GLU A 32 -6.83 1.26 -18.90
C GLU A 32 -8.00 0.86 -17.95
N MET A 33 -9.24 1.18 -18.34
CA MET A 33 -10.46 0.59 -17.81
C MET A 33 -10.61 -0.88 -18.25
N THR A 34 -9.68 -1.72 -17.83
CA THR A 34 -9.87 -3.17 -17.80
C THR A 34 -11.00 -3.47 -16.81
N GLY A 35 -11.94 -4.33 -17.24
CA GLY A 35 -13.15 -4.68 -16.50
C GLY A 35 -12.89 -5.31 -15.13
N GLN A 36 -13.95 -5.87 -14.53
CA GLN A 36 -14.04 -6.41 -13.17
C GLN A 36 -12.84 -7.26 -12.67
N HIS A 37 -12.00 -7.77 -13.57
CA HIS A 37 -10.72 -8.41 -13.28
C HIS A 37 -9.67 -7.54 -12.58
N GLN A 38 -9.74 -6.20 -12.62
CA GLN A 38 -8.79 -5.37 -11.85
C GLN A 38 -8.91 -5.62 -10.34
N LYS A 39 -10.08 -6.05 -9.85
CA LYS A 39 -10.28 -6.41 -8.44
C LYS A 39 -9.57 -7.70 -8.03
N ASP A 40 -9.25 -8.57 -8.99
CA ASP A 40 -8.53 -9.82 -8.75
C ASP A 40 -7.01 -9.65 -8.89
N MET A 41 -6.56 -8.44 -9.27
CA MET A 41 -5.15 -8.08 -9.40
C MET A 41 -4.61 -7.36 -8.15
N PHE A 42 -5.37 -7.26 -7.07
CA PHE A 42 -4.83 -6.77 -5.80
C PHE A 42 -3.89 -7.83 -5.23
N PHE A 43 -2.60 -7.52 -5.19
CA PHE A 43 -1.57 -8.37 -4.59
C PHE A 43 -1.73 -8.40 -3.06
N ASN A 44 -2.70 -9.16 -2.57
CA ASN A 44 -2.98 -9.28 -1.13
C ASN A 44 -2.34 -10.48 -0.44
N GLU A 45 -1.33 -11.09 -1.08
CA GLU A 45 -0.64 -12.25 -0.54
C GLU A 45 0.05 -11.93 0.80
N ALA A 46 0.67 -10.74 0.91
CA ALA A 46 1.38 -10.32 2.12
C ALA A 46 0.47 -10.12 3.34
N GLU A 47 -0.71 -9.50 3.21
CA GLU A 47 -1.62 -9.35 4.36
C GLU A 47 -2.23 -10.71 4.74
N SER A 48 -2.50 -11.57 3.76
CA SER A 48 -3.02 -12.92 4.02
C SER A 48 -2.03 -13.80 4.80
N LEU A 49 -0.73 -13.69 4.49
CA LEU A 49 0.34 -14.38 5.20
C LEU A 49 0.67 -13.71 6.53
N GLY A 50 0.60 -12.37 6.59
CA GLY A 50 0.84 -11.58 7.80
C GLY A 50 -0.17 -11.82 8.90
N ALA A 51 -1.43 -12.11 8.56
CA ALA A 51 -2.47 -12.44 9.54
C ALA A 51 -2.20 -13.75 10.32
N GLN A 52 -1.36 -14.63 9.77
CA GLN A 52 -0.92 -15.89 10.39
C GLN A 52 0.53 -15.82 10.90
N ALA A 53 1.22 -14.70 10.69
CA ALA A 53 2.61 -14.56 11.11
C ALA A 53 2.67 -14.20 12.60
N GLU A 54 3.44 -14.97 13.37
CA GLU A 54 3.80 -14.57 14.73
C GLU A 54 4.68 -13.30 14.68
N PRO A 55 4.56 -12.39 15.67
CA PRO A 55 5.43 -11.23 15.77
C PRO A 55 6.89 -11.71 15.83
N ALA A 56 7.74 -11.07 15.03
CA ALA A 56 9.16 -11.40 15.01
C ALA A 56 9.74 -11.27 16.42
N ALA A 57 10.20 -12.39 16.99
CA ALA A 57 10.96 -12.37 18.23
C ALA A 57 12.26 -11.58 18.00
N GLU A 58 12.62 -10.73 18.95
CA GLU A 58 13.89 -10.01 18.92
C GLU A 58 15.03 -11.04 18.89
N GLU A 59 15.70 -11.16 17.74
CA GLU A 59 16.87 -12.02 17.62
C GLU A 59 18.04 -11.39 18.35
N THR A 60 18.54 -12.09 19.36
CA THR A 60 19.77 -11.78 20.08
C THR A 60 20.98 -11.75 19.14
N ASP A 61 21.95 -10.89 19.46
CA ASP A 61 23.22 -10.51 18.78
C ASP A 61 24.20 -11.65 18.40
N ASP A 62 23.72 -12.80 17.91
CA ASP A 62 24.57 -13.82 17.31
C ASP A 62 24.53 -13.70 15.79
N ASP A 63 25.41 -12.85 15.26
CA ASP A 63 25.49 -12.38 13.87
C ASP A 63 25.82 -13.44 12.79
N LYS A 64 25.74 -14.75 13.08
CA LYS A 64 26.20 -15.81 12.17
C LYS A 64 25.10 -16.81 11.87
N ILE A 65 24.62 -16.77 10.64
CA ILE A 65 23.64 -17.72 10.08
C ILE A 65 24.41 -18.93 9.53
N ASP A 66 24.03 -20.13 9.94
CA ASP A 66 24.61 -21.38 9.41
C ASP A 66 23.94 -21.74 8.07
N VAL A 67 24.74 -21.83 7.00
CA VAL A 67 24.29 -22.16 5.65
C VAL A 67 25.07 -23.40 5.20
N PRO A 68 24.48 -24.35 4.44
CA PRO A 68 25.19 -25.54 4.00
C PRO A 68 26.50 -25.18 3.28
N GLY A 69 27.64 -25.45 3.93
CA GLY A 69 28.98 -25.22 3.42
C GLY A 69 29.76 -24.05 4.05
N HIS A 70 29.13 -23.09 4.74
CA HIS A 70 29.84 -22.02 5.49
C HIS A 70 28.89 -21.19 6.37
N LYS A 71 29.48 -20.46 7.34
CA LYS A 71 28.75 -19.46 8.13
C LYS A 71 28.71 -18.14 7.40
N ARG A 72 27.52 -17.55 7.25
CA ARG A 72 27.30 -16.25 6.63
C ARG A 72 26.90 -15.22 7.69
N ALA A 73 27.56 -14.06 7.69
CA ALA A 73 27.16 -12.95 8.54
C ALA A 73 25.87 -12.29 8.01
N LYS A 74 25.01 -11.78 8.91
CA LYS A 74 23.83 -11.00 8.50
C LYS A 74 24.27 -9.81 7.65
N ARG A 75 23.69 -9.70 6.45
CA ARG A 75 24.02 -8.61 5.52
C ARG A 75 23.21 -7.38 5.90
N GLY A 76 23.65 -6.69 6.95
CA GLY A 76 23.12 -5.42 7.41
C GLY A 76 23.92 -4.22 6.88
N ARG A 77 23.43 -3.01 7.17
CA ARG A 77 24.25 -1.80 7.06
C ARG A 77 25.26 -1.82 8.21
N GLU A 78 26.52 -1.56 7.91
CA GLU A 78 27.53 -1.34 8.95
C GLU A 78 27.10 -0.13 9.80
N PRO A 79 27.05 -0.24 11.14
CA PRO A 79 26.69 0.87 12.00
C PRO A 79 27.57 2.09 11.69
N LEU A 80 26.95 3.27 11.62
CA LEU A 80 27.68 4.51 11.35
C LEU A 80 28.68 4.77 12.47
N ASP A 81 29.94 5.08 12.10
CA ASP A 81 31.03 5.30 13.05
C ASP A 81 30.65 6.39 14.10
N PRO A 82 30.84 6.12 15.41
CA PRO A 82 30.56 7.09 16.47
C PRO A 82 31.43 8.35 16.42
N ALA A 83 32.57 8.33 15.71
CA ALA A 83 33.44 9.49 15.56
C ALA A 83 32.92 10.52 14.54
N LEU A 84 31.90 10.20 13.75
CA LEU A 84 31.26 11.18 12.88
C LEU A 84 30.49 12.22 13.71
N PRO A 85 30.62 13.53 13.40
CA PRO A 85 29.86 14.56 14.09
C PRO A 85 28.36 14.36 13.85
N ARG A 86 27.60 14.14 14.93
CA ARG A 86 26.14 14.01 14.92
C ARG A 86 25.55 15.25 15.56
N GLU A 87 24.75 15.99 14.82
CA GLU A 87 23.98 17.12 15.36
C GLU A 87 22.55 16.65 15.66
N VAL A 88 22.11 16.79 16.91
CA VAL A 88 20.73 16.47 17.32
C VAL A 88 19.93 17.76 17.31
N VAL A 89 19.15 17.98 16.26
CA VAL A 89 18.23 19.12 16.17
C VAL A 89 16.89 18.70 16.77
N ARG A 90 16.54 19.31 17.91
CA ARG A 90 15.21 19.15 18.52
C ARG A 90 14.31 20.28 18.03
N HIS A 91 13.27 19.93 17.30
CA HIS A 91 12.23 20.86 16.89
C HIS A 91 11.07 20.75 17.88
N GLU A 92 10.92 21.76 18.74
CA GLU A 92 9.79 21.87 19.65
C GLU A 92 8.72 22.78 19.06
N LEU A 93 7.44 22.47 19.34
CA LEU A 93 6.34 23.35 19.01
C LEU A 93 6.39 24.60 19.90
N PRO A 94 6.18 25.82 19.37
CA PRO A 94 6.12 27.03 20.18
C PRO A 94 4.95 26.98 21.17
N GLU A 95 5.10 27.64 22.32
CA GLU A 95 4.15 27.54 23.45
C GLU A 95 2.69 27.83 23.06
N GLY A 96 2.46 28.75 22.11
CA GLY A 96 1.13 29.11 21.63
C GLY A 96 0.43 28.03 20.78
N GLU A 97 1.16 27.05 20.27
CA GLU A 97 0.64 25.96 19.44
C GLU A 97 0.57 24.62 20.20
N ARG A 98 1.04 24.58 21.46
CA ARG A 98 0.95 23.41 22.34
C ARG A 98 -0.47 23.17 22.89
N VAL A 99 -1.48 23.83 22.34
CA VAL A 99 -2.89 23.73 22.75
C VAL A 99 -3.75 23.39 21.54
N CYS A 100 -4.56 22.35 21.66
CA CYS A 100 -5.48 21.93 20.60
C CYS A 100 -6.53 23.03 20.35
N PRO A 101 -6.71 23.51 19.11
CA PRO A 101 -7.68 24.57 18.79
C PRO A 101 -9.14 24.11 18.89
N HIS A 102 -9.40 22.80 19.00
CA HIS A 102 -10.75 22.24 19.09
C HIS A 102 -11.22 22.04 20.54
N ASP A 103 -10.35 21.50 21.40
CA ASP A 103 -10.72 21.08 22.77
C ASP A 103 -9.95 21.83 23.88
N GLY A 104 -8.99 22.70 23.53
CA GLY A 104 -8.17 23.44 24.49
C GLY A 104 -7.20 22.58 25.32
N ALA A 105 -7.10 21.29 24.99
CA ALA A 105 -6.19 20.36 25.67
C ALA A 105 -4.72 20.64 25.30
N ILE A 106 -3.82 20.52 26.29
CA ILE A 106 -2.38 20.64 26.08
C ILE A 106 -1.90 19.43 25.28
N LEU A 107 -1.25 19.68 24.14
CA LEU A 107 -0.62 18.65 23.31
C LEU A 107 0.52 17.99 24.08
N ARG A 108 0.50 16.65 24.13
CA ARG A 108 1.56 15.86 24.75
C ARG A 108 2.75 15.76 23.80
N GLU A 109 3.96 15.82 24.35
CA GLU A 109 5.18 15.54 23.61
C GLU A 109 5.19 14.06 23.19
N ILE A 110 5.21 13.82 21.88
CA ILE A 110 5.26 12.46 21.31
C ILE A 110 6.71 11.98 21.41
N GLY A 111 6.95 10.90 22.15
CA GLY A 111 8.29 10.29 22.31
C GLY A 111 8.76 10.11 23.75
N VAL A 112 7.97 10.57 24.74
CA VAL A 112 8.16 10.19 26.15
C VAL A 112 7.07 9.18 26.49
N GLU A 113 7.43 7.91 26.63
CA GLU A 113 6.52 6.89 27.16
C GLU A 113 6.46 6.99 28.69
N PRO A 114 5.36 7.47 29.29
CA PRO A 114 4.96 6.94 30.58
C PRO A 114 4.36 5.56 30.32
N ALA A 115 5.14 4.52 30.58
CA ALA A 115 4.64 3.16 30.70
C ALA A 115 3.61 3.10 31.84
N SER A 116 2.34 3.22 31.50
CA SER A 116 1.25 2.82 32.38
C SER A 116 0.15 2.21 31.54
N SER A 117 0.05 0.89 31.65
CA SER A 117 -1.00 0.02 31.14
C SER A 117 -2.38 0.69 31.14
N TRP A 118 -3.01 0.78 29.98
CA TRP A 118 -4.43 1.09 29.87
C TRP A 118 -5.25 -0.08 30.41
N THR A 119 -5.64 -0.02 31.68
CA THR A 119 -6.66 -0.91 32.21
C THR A 119 -8.03 -0.35 31.83
N SER A 120 -8.61 -0.87 30.75
CA SER A 120 -10.02 -0.62 30.42
C SER A 120 -10.92 -1.34 31.43
N SER A 121 -11.30 -0.65 32.51
CA SER A 121 -12.45 -1.07 33.33
C SER A 121 -13.74 -0.49 32.71
N PRO A 122 -14.68 -1.31 32.23
CA PRO A 122 -15.96 -0.78 31.76
C PRO A 122 -16.75 -0.30 32.97
N SER A 123 -16.98 1.01 33.05
CA SER A 123 -17.96 1.60 33.95
C SER A 123 -19.34 1.07 33.58
N ARG A 124 -19.90 0.21 34.44
CA ARG A 124 -21.31 -0.18 34.41
C ARG A 124 -22.13 1.04 34.82
N CYS A 125 -23.00 1.52 33.93
CA CYS A 125 -24.04 2.47 34.33
C CYS A 125 -24.98 1.82 35.37
N ALA A 126 -25.20 2.53 36.46
CA ALA A 126 -26.46 2.54 37.21
C ALA A 126 -27.01 3.97 37.13
#